data_AF-A0A920LEJ9-F1
#
_entry.id   AF-A0A920LEJ9-F1
#
_cell.length_a   1.000
_cell.length_b   1.000
_cell.length_c   1.000
_cell.angle_alpha   90.00
_cell.angle_beta   90.00
_cell.angle_gamma   90.00
#
_symmetry.space_group_name_H-M   'P 1'
#
loop_
_entity.id
_entity.type
_entity.pdbx_description
1 polymer ?
#
loop_
_entity_poly.entity_id
_entity_poly.type
_entity_poly.pdbx_seq_one_letter_code
_entity_poly.pdbx_strand_id
1 'polypeptide(L)'
;MSGLLKEQDKREKTYKKGDGDTTATMGVKAAKIAIERAGIDKNDIDLILFATLSPDYYFPGSGVLVQELLEIPTCPAMDIRNQCSGFIYAISTADQFVKSGMYKNILVIGSENHSGVWI
;
A
#
# COMPACT_ATOMS: atom_id res chain seq x y z
N MET A 1 -31.22 4.54 -17.21
CA MET A 1 -29.75 4.67 -17.11
C MET A 1 -29.28 5.79 -16.17
N SER A 2 -29.96 6.94 -16.09
CA SER A 2 -29.58 8.05 -15.17
C SER A 2 -29.84 7.78 -13.68
N GLY A 3 -30.85 6.96 -13.33
CA GLY A 3 -31.15 6.61 -11.93
C GLY A 3 -30.12 5.66 -11.28
N LEU A 4 -29.59 4.70 -12.06
CA LEU A 4 -28.58 3.73 -11.59
C LEU A 4 -27.24 4.38 -11.24
N LEU A 5 -26.84 5.43 -11.98
CA LEU A 5 -25.62 6.19 -11.72
C LEU A 5 -25.71 6.94 -10.38
N LYS A 6 -26.87 7.55 -10.08
CA LYS A 6 -27.11 8.26 -8.80
C LYS A 6 -27.18 7.34 -7.59
N GLU A 7 -27.47 6.06 -7.80
CA GLU A 7 -27.56 5.05 -6.74
C GLU A 7 -26.19 4.36 -6.47
N GLN A 8 -25.29 4.35 -7.47
CA GLN A 8 -23.87 4.05 -7.28
C GLN A 8 -23.14 5.18 -6.54
N ASP A 9 -23.41 6.43 -6.92
CA ASP A 9 -22.82 7.66 -6.35
C ASP A 9 -23.11 7.83 -4.84
N LYS A 10 -24.27 7.34 -4.36
CA LYS A 10 -24.62 7.37 -2.92
C LYS A 10 -23.74 6.51 -2.02
N ARG A 11 -22.96 5.57 -2.57
CA ARG A 11 -22.01 4.72 -1.81
C ARG A 11 -20.57 5.21 -1.89
N GLU A 12 -20.28 6.19 -2.73
CA GLU A 12 -18.93 6.74 -2.89
C GLU A 12 -18.77 7.97 -2.01
N LYS A 13 -18.16 7.78 -0.83
CA LYS A 13 -17.53 8.91 -0.13
C LYS A 13 -16.33 9.32 -0.97
N THR A 14 -16.49 10.35 -1.80
CA THR A 14 -15.43 10.86 -2.67
C THR A 14 -14.31 11.45 -1.81
N TYR A 15 -13.06 11.04 -2.06
CA TYR A 15 -11.87 11.58 -1.42
C TYR A 15 -11.80 13.10 -1.64
N LYS A 16 -11.48 13.88 -0.59
CA LYS A 16 -11.48 15.35 -0.69
C LYS A 16 -10.14 15.82 -1.25
N LYS A 17 -10.16 16.47 -2.41
CA LYS A 17 -8.96 17.11 -2.98
C LYS A 17 -8.31 18.04 -1.94
N GLY A 18 -7.03 17.80 -1.64
CA GLY A 18 -6.24 18.62 -0.72
C GLY A 18 -6.25 18.20 0.75
N ASP A 19 -6.71 16.99 1.07
CA ASP A 19 -6.59 16.42 2.43
C ASP A 19 -5.19 15.86 2.75
N GLY A 20 -4.25 15.97 1.80
CA GLY A 20 -2.88 15.49 1.96
C GLY A 20 -2.73 13.99 1.67
N ASP A 21 -3.77 13.33 1.18
CA ASP A 21 -3.67 11.92 0.82
C ASP A 21 -3.07 11.68 -0.56
N THR A 22 -2.01 10.90 -0.51
CA THR A 22 -1.26 10.34 -1.62
C THR A 22 -1.27 8.82 -1.49
N THR A 23 -0.81 8.11 -2.52
CA THR A 23 -0.73 6.65 -2.47
C THR A 23 0.15 6.19 -1.32
N ALA A 24 1.32 6.82 -1.12
CA ALA A 24 2.22 6.53 -0.02
C ALA A 24 1.60 6.85 1.34
N THR A 25 1.02 8.04 1.55
CA THR A 25 0.48 8.43 2.87
C THR A 25 -0.72 7.58 3.28
N MET A 26 -1.58 7.19 2.34
CA MET A 26 -2.63 6.21 2.59
C MET A 26 -2.05 4.84 2.97
N GLY A 27 -0.98 4.42 2.29
CA GLY A 27 -0.23 3.21 2.62
C GLY A 27 0.34 3.24 4.03
N VAL A 28 0.91 4.37 4.47
CA VAL A 28 1.39 4.58 5.84
C VAL A 28 0.27 4.43 6.86
N LYS A 29 -0.90 5.04 6.62
CA LYS A 29 -2.07 4.91 7.51
C LYS A 29 -2.49 3.46 7.66
N ALA A 30 -2.59 2.72 6.55
CA ALA A 30 -2.93 1.30 6.55
C ALA A 30 -1.87 0.45 7.26
N ALA A 31 -0.59 0.71 7.01
CA ALA A 31 0.53 0.00 7.62
C ALA A 31 0.56 0.15 9.15
N LYS A 32 0.33 1.36 9.68
CA LYS A 32 0.25 1.58 11.13
C LYS A 32 -0.82 0.71 11.79
N ILE A 33 -2.00 0.63 11.18
CA ILE A 33 -3.10 -0.23 11.67
C ILE A 33 -2.71 -1.71 11.59
N ALA A 34 -2.05 -2.14 10.52
CA ALA A 34 -1.62 -3.53 10.34
C ALA A 34 -0.56 -3.93 11.39
N ILE A 35 0.45 -3.07 11.62
CA ILE A 35 1.51 -3.28 12.62
C ILE A 35 0.91 -3.35 14.02
N GLU A 36 0.02 -2.42 14.37
CA GLU A 36 -0.68 -2.42 15.66
C GLU A 36 -1.46 -3.72 15.88
N ARG A 37 -2.22 -4.17 14.86
CA ARG A 37 -3.00 -5.42 14.94
C ARG A 37 -2.13 -6.68 14.99
N ALA A 38 -0.95 -6.67 14.38
CA ALA A 38 -0.02 -7.76 14.44
C ALA A 38 0.68 -7.87 15.81
N GLY A 39 0.69 -6.78 16.60
CA GLY A 39 1.32 -6.76 17.92
C GLY A 39 2.85 -6.91 17.88
N ILE A 40 3.48 -6.50 16.78
CA ILE A 40 4.94 -6.53 16.58
C ILE A 40 5.53 -5.12 16.63
N ASP A 41 6.83 -5.02 16.86
CA ASP A 41 7.54 -3.75 16.66
C ASP A 41 7.69 -3.49 15.15
N LYS A 42 7.57 -2.24 14.71
CA LYS A 42 7.83 -1.87 13.31
C LYS A 42 9.25 -2.24 12.85
N ASN A 43 10.19 -2.31 13.79
CA ASN A 43 11.59 -2.70 13.55
C ASN A 43 11.75 -4.21 13.29
N ASP A 44 10.71 -5.02 13.58
CA ASP A 44 10.71 -6.45 13.27
C ASP A 44 10.33 -6.75 11.81
N ILE A 45 10.03 -5.73 11.00
CA ILE A 45 9.68 -5.87 9.59
C ILE A 45 10.94 -6.10 8.76
N ASP A 46 11.00 -7.25 8.07
CA ASP A 46 12.15 -7.68 7.29
C ASP A 46 12.05 -7.29 5.80
N LEU A 47 10.85 -7.03 5.31
CA LEU A 47 10.57 -6.69 3.90
C LEU A 47 9.27 -5.89 3.79
N ILE A 48 9.28 -4.88 2.91
CA ILE A 48 8.06 -4.15 2.51
C ILE A 48 7.73 -4.48 1.05
N LEU A 49 6.51 -4.96 0.82
CA LEU A 49 5.93 -5.16 -0.51
C LEU A 49 4.77 -4.18 -0.70
N PHE A 50 4.91 -3.24 -1.63
CA PHE A 50 3.89 -2.24 -1.91
C PHE A 50 3.21 -2.51 -3.26
N ALA A 51 1.96 -2.96 -3.23
CA ALA A 51 1.15 -3.17 -4.41
C ALA A 51 0.46 -1.85 -4.80
N THR A 52 0.85 -1.30 -5.95
CA THR A 52 0.24 -0.09 -6.51
C THR A 52 0.41 0.03 -8.02
N LEU A 53 -0.57 0.65 -8.67
CA LEU A 53 -0.51 1.14 -10.04
C LEU A 53 -0.45 2.68 -10.13
N SER A 54 -0.69 3.38 -9.02
CA SER A 54 -0.77 4.85 -8.93
C SER A 54 0.28 5.42 -7.97
N PRO A 55 1.58 5.13 -8.17
CA PRO A 55 2.61 5.56 -7.24
C PRO A 55 2.77 7.08 -7.24
N ASP A 56 3.20 7.64 -6.11
CA ASP A 56 3.54 9.06 -5.97
C ASP A 56 4.64 9.50 -6.95
N TYR A 57 5.64 8.64 -7.16
CA TYR A 57 6.74 8.86 -8.09
C TYR A 57 6.97 7.62 -8.95
N TYR A 58 7.56 7.82 -10.12
CA TYR A 58 8.06 6.69 -10.91
C TYR A 58 9.19 5.96 -10.18
N PHE A 59 10.11 6.75 -9.62
CA PHE A 59 11.21 6.35 -8.75
C PHE A 59 11.51 7.53 -7.79
N PRO A 60 11.70 7.30 -6.48
CA PRO A 60 11.73 6.04 -5.74
C PRO A 60 10.38 5.31 -5.68
N GLY A 61 10.39 4.03 -5.30
CA GLY A 61 9.17 3.24 -5.13
C GLY A 61 8.36 3.66 -3.90
N SER A 62 7.05 3.40 -3.92
CA SER A 62 6.13 3.73 -2.82
C SER A 62 6.47 2.98 -1.53
N GLY A 63 6.98 1.74 -1.64
CA GLY A 63 7.48 0.99 -0.49
C GLY A 63 8.64 1.68 0.23
N VAL A 64 9.52 2.35 -0.51
CA VAL A 64 10.66 3.12 0.05
C VAL A 64 10.14 4.36 0.79
N LEU A 65 9.15 5.07 0.21
CA LEU A 65 8.52 6.20 0.90
C LEU A 65 7.85 5.78 2.21
N VAL A 66 7.15 4.63 2.21
CA VAL A 66 6.54 4.12 3.44
C VAL A 66 7.59 3.76 4.49
N GLN A 67 8.71 3.15 4.09
CA GLN A 67 9.81 2.85 5.00
C GLN A 67 10.28 4.12 5.72
N GLU A 68 10.54 5.19 4.94
CA GLU A 68 10.96 6.48 5.47
C GLU A 68 9.91 7.08 6.41
N LEU A 69 8.64 7.12 5.98
CA LEU A 69 7.54 7.72 6.74
C LEU A 69 7.14 6.95 8.01
N LEU A 70 7.43 5.65 8.07
CA LEU A 70 7.27 4.82 9.27
C LEU A 70 8.54 4.80 10.13
N GLU A 71 9.64 5.40 9.65
CA GLU A 71 10.97 5.34 10.25
C GLU A 71 11.38 3.89 10.55
N ILE A 72 11.12 2.98 9.61
CA ILE A 72 11.56 1.59 9.71
C ILE A 72 13.06 1.55 9.34
N PRO A 73 13.91 0.82 10.07
CA PRO A 73 15.32 0.61 9.72
C PRO A 73 15.48 0.10 8.29
N THR A 74 16.69 0.20 7.73
CA THR A 74 16.95 -0.23 6.36
C THR A 74 16.63 -1.71 6.17
N CYS A 75 15.44 -1.98 5.62
CA CYS A 75 14.97 -3.25 5.12
C CYS A 75 14.73 -3.14 3.60
N PRO A 76 14.79 -4.24 2.83
CA PRO A 76 14.36 -4.21 1.44
C PRO A 76 12.92 -3.70 1.31
N ALA A 77 12.68 -2.88 0.29
CA ALA A 77 11.35 -2.40 -0.06
C ALA A 77 11.19 -2.43 -1.59
N MET A 78 10.11 -3.05 -2.08
CA MET A 78 9.85 -3.14 -3.52
C MET A 78 8.37 -2.98 -3.84
N ASP A 79 8.11 -2.40 -5.02
CA ASP A 79 6.76 -2.19 -5.53
C ASP A 79 6.35 -3.33 -6.48
N ILE A 80 5.10 -3.78 -6.37
CA ILE A 80 4.49 -4.74 -7.28
C ILE A 80 3.37 -4.05 -8.06
N ARG A 81 3.61 -3.85 -9.36
CA ARG A 81 2.69 -3.11 -10.25
C ARG A 81 1.92 -4.07 -11.15
N ASN A 82 0.77 -4.58 -10.66
CA ASN A 82 -0.07 -5.53 -11.41
C ASN A 82 -1.58 -5.22 -11.33
N GLN A 83 -1.92 -3.93 -11.48
CA GLN A 83 -3.28 -3.39 -11.39
C GLN A 83 -4.05 -3.89 -10.15
N CYS A 84 -5.36 -4.13 -10.27
CA CYS A 84 -6.23 -4.59 -9.20
C CYS A 84 -5.81 -5.95 -8.59
N SER A 85 -5.00 -6.73 -9.31
CA SER A 85 -4.46 -7.99 -8.79
C SER A 85 -3.17 -7.83 -7.99
N GLY A 86 -2.58 -6.63 -7.96
CA GLY A 86 -1.27 -6.36 -7.37
C GLY A 86 -1.14 -6.85 -5.94
N PHE A 87 -2.19 -6.69 -5.12
CA PHE A 87 -2.17 -7.15 -3.73
C PHE A 87 -2.11 -8.68 -3.60
N ILE A 88 -2.80 -9.42 -4.47
CA ILE A 88 -2.74 -10.89 -4.50
C ILE A 88 -1.36 -11.38 -4.94
N TYR A 89 -0.76 -10.71 -5.92
CA TYR A 89 0.62 -11.00 -6.33
C TYR A 89 1.59 -10.72 -5.19
N ALA A 90 1.44 -9.59 -4.48
CA ALA A 90 2.27 -9.26 -3.34
C ALA A 90 2.16 -10.26 -2.19
N ILE A 91 0.95 -10.75 -1.89
CA ILE A 91 0.76 -11.83 -0.91
C ILE A 91 1.45 -13.12 -1.37
N SER A 92 1.29 -13.52 -2.63
CA SER A 92 1.95 -14.73 -3.17
C SER A 92 3.47 -14.62 -3.08
N THR A 93 4.04 -13.45 -3.40
CA THR A 93 5.47 -13.18 -3.25
C THR A 93 5.90 -13.24 -1.77
N ALA A 94 5.14 -12.63 -0.86
CA ALA A 94 5.41 -12.70 0.58
C ALA A 94 5.39 -14.15 1.10
N ASP A 95 4.40 -14.94 0.69
CA ASP A 95 4.26 -16.34 1.08
C ASP A 95 5.48 -17.18 0.69
N GLN A 96 6.06 -16.95 -0.50
CA GLN A 96 7.31 -17.63 -0.90
C GLN A 96 8.51 -17.24 -0.04
N PHE A 97 8.63 -15.96 0.33
CA PHE A 97 9.72 -15.50 1.20
C PHE A 97 9.58 -16.06 2.63
N VAL A 98 8.36 -16.12 3.17
CA VAL A 98 8.10 -16.72 4.49
C VAL A 98 8.35 -18.22 4.46
N LYS A 99 7.83 -18.95 3.46
CA LYS A 99 7.99 -20.41 3.34
C LYS A 99 9.43 -20.85 3.13
N SER A 100 10.24 -20.04 2.45
CA SER A 100 11.67 -20.31 2.29
C SER A 100 12.49 -20.01 3.55
N GLY A 101 11.90 -19.37 4.57
CA GLY A 101 12.58 -18.94 5.78
C GLY A 101 13.47 -17.71 5.60
N MET A 102 13.37 -17.03 4.45
CA MET A 102 14.20 -15.86 4.13
C MET A 102 13.81 -14.64 4.97
N TYR A 103 12.51 -14.44 5.19
CA TYR A 103 11.96 -13.33 6.00
C TYR A 103 10.87 -13.84 6.94
N LYS A 104 10.73 -13.23 8.11
CA LYS A 104 9.75 -13.63 9.14
C LYS A 104 8.53 -12.73 9.12
N ASN A 105 8.71 -11.41 9.11
CA ASN A 105 7.61 -10.45 9.08
C ASN A 105 7.70 -9.59 7.81
N ILE A 106 6.71 -9.71 6.93
CA ILE A 106 6.64 -8.97 5.68
C ILE A 106 5.44 -8.04 5.73
N LEU A 107 5.67 -6.75 5.57
CA LEU A 107 4.62 -5.75 5.47
C LEU A 107 4.13 -5.66 4.03
N VAL A 108 2.92 -6.16 3.78
CA VAL A 108 2.26 -6.10 2.46
C VAL A 108 1.22 -5.00 2.46
N ILE A 109 1.35 -4.04 1.55
CA ILE A 109 0.49 -2.85 1.47
C ILE A 109 -0.16 -2.81 0.10
N GLY A 110 -1.47 -2.59 0.04
CA GLY A 110 -2.18 -2.18 -1.17
C GLY A 110 -2.70 -0.77 -0.97
N SER A 111 -2.35 0.16 -1.85
CA SER A 111 -2.80 1.55 -1.75
C SER A 111 -2.86 2.20 -3.12
N GLU A 112 -3.96 2.92 -3.38
CA GLU A 112 -4.29 3.42 -4.70
C GLU A 112 -4.97 4.78 -4.63
N ASN A 113 -4.45 5.73 -5.41
CA ASN A 113 -5.06 7.04 -5.64
C ASN A 113 -5.38 7.25 -7.13
N HIS A 114 -6.40 6.57 -7.64
CA HIS A 114 -6.83 6.75 -9.04
C HIS A 114 -7.35 8.16 -9.34
N SER A 115 -7.91 8.86 -8.36
CA SER A 115 -8.48 10.21 -8.56
C SER A 115 -7.40 11.29 -8.68
N GLY A 116 -6.25 11.10 -8.04
CA GLY A 116 -5.11 12.02 -8.10
C GLY A 116 -4.25 11.89 -9.36
N VAL A 117 -4.33 10.76 -10.08
CA VAL A 117 -3.49 10.47 -11.27
C VAL A 117 -3.91 11.26 -12.53
N TRP A 118 -5.10 11.88 -12.54
CA TRP A 118 -5.66 12.56 -13.72
C TRP A 118 -5.71 14.10 -13.62
N ILE A 119 -4.98 14.70 -12.68
CA ILE A 119 -4.89 16.16 -12.47
C ILE A 119 -3.45 16.63 -12.38
#